data_AF-A0A7C3MGF0-F1
#
_entry.id   AF-A0A7C3MGF0-F1
#
_cell.length_a   1.000
_cell.length_b   1.000
_cell.length_c   1.000
_cell.angle_alpha   90.00
_cell.angle_beta   90.00
_cell.angle_gamma   90.00
#
_symmetry.space_group_name_H-M   'P 1'
#
loop_
_entity.id
_entity.type
_entity.pdbx_description
1 polymer ?
#
loop_
_entity_poly.entity_id
_entity_poly.type
_entity_poly.pdbx_seq_one_letter_code
_entity_poly.pdbx_strand_id
1 'polypeptide(L)'
;MGKIHYRWNSKFKLTLPFNWVIWTIFIVYIILSALSIFIEQRDSKYFSIFFLLIVLSFYPDWQVVVGSKGITIGRKVVLWEMVKEWRIYKEGNFVWMEINWVYENSPTKINKKRIPIPPEAREIIENTMREKTDANPKEVRN
;
A
#
# COMPACT_ATOMS: atom_id res chain seq x y z
N MET A 1 -7.84 23.11 -4.52
CA MET A 1 -7.29 21.99 -3.73
C MET A 1 -8.31 20.86 -3.70
N GLY A 2 -7.94 19.62 -4.01
CA GLY A 2 -8.88 18.48 -3.96
C GLY A 2 -9.13 18.04 -2.52
N LYS A 3 -10.38 17.72 -2.18
CA LYS A 3 -10.73 17.09 -0.88
C LYS A 3 -10.29 15.63 -0.86
N ILE A 4 -9.78 15.17 0.27
CA ILE A 4 -9.49 13.76 0.54
C ILE A 4 -10.73 13.14 1.19
N HIS A 5 -11.22 12.03 0.63
CA HIS A 5 -12.38 11.32 1.16
C HIS A 5 -11.97 10.18 2.09
N TYR A 6 -10.92 9.44 1.74
CA TYR A 6 -10.47 8.31 2.54
C TYR A 6 -8.99 7.98 2.31
N ARG A 7 -8.32 7.43 3.33
CA ARG A 7 -6.90 7.01 3.25
C ARG A 7 -6.70 5.71 4.02
N TRP A 8 -6.01 4.77 3.40
CA TRP A 8 -5.60 3.52 4.05
C TRP A 8 -4.22 3.08 3.57
N ASN A 9 -3.67 2.06 4.22
CA ASN A 9 -2.44 1.43 3.78
C ASN A 9 -2.80 0.22 2.90
N SER A 10 -2.24 0.12 1.69
CA SER A 10 -2.54 -0.96 0.73
C SER A 10 -2.01 -2.31 1.19
N LYS A 11 -1.09 -2.33 2.15
CA LYS A 11 -0.92 -3.52 2.99
C LYS A 11 -1.92 -3.35 4.11
N PHE A 12 -2.95 -4.21 4.10
CA PHE A 12 -3.61 -4.62 5.35
C PHE A 12 -2.50 -4.72 6.37
N LYS A 13 -2.58 -3.94 7.45
CA LYS A 13 -1.65 -4.10 8.57
C LYS A 13 -1.77 -5.57 8.94
N LEU A 14 -0.79 -6.36 8.52
CA LEU A 14 -0.47 -7.65 9.12
C LEU A 14 -0.04 -7.27 10.52
N THR A 15 -1.04 -7.04 11.36
CA THR A 15 -0.89 -6.94 12.78
C THR A 15 -0.25 -8.25 13.23
N LEU A 16 1.05 -8.15 13.50
CA LEU A 16 1.61 -8.36 14.83
C LEU A 16 2.54 -9.56 15.10
N PRO A 17 2.71 -10.65 14.32
CA PRO A 17 3.77 -11.61 14.66
C PRO A 17 5.10 -11.29 13.98
N PHE A 18 5.09 -10.94 12.69
CA PHE A 18 6.33 -10.80 11.93
C PHE A 18 7.13 -9.54 12.32
N ASN A 19 6.43 -8.46 12.68
CA ASN A 19 7.08 -7.27 13.22
C ASN A 19 7.73 -7.57 14.57
N TRP A 20 7.09 -8.34 15.45
CA TRP A 20 7.66 -8.69 16.76
C TRP A 20 8.89 -9.57 16.62
N VAL A 21 8.89 -10.54 15.69
CA VAL A 21 10.09 -11.35 15.40
C VAL A 21 11.23 -10.46 14.90
N ILE A 22 10.95 -9.51 14.00
CA ILE A 22 11.95 -8.55 13.52
C ILE A 22 12.46 -7.66 14.67
N TRP A 23 11.57 -7.15 15.53
CA TRP A 23 11.94 -6.36 16.71
C TRP A 23 12.76 -7.16 17.72
N THR A 24 12.42 -8.43 17.96
CA THR A 24 13.18 -9.32 18.84
C THR A 24 14.57 -9.59 18.27
N ILE A 25 14.67 -9.91 16.97
CA ILE A 25 15.97 -10.08 16.29
C ILE A 25 16.78 -8.78 16.39
N PHE A 26 16.13 -7.63 16.25
CA PHE A 26 16.76 -6.32 16.37
C PHE A 26 17.29 -6.04 17.78
N ILE A 27 16.51 -6.33 18.83
CA ILE A 27 16.93 -6.17 20.23
C ILE A 27 18.09 -7.11 20.56
N VAL A 28 18.00 -8.39 20.18
CA VAL A 28 19.08 -9.37 20.37
C VAL A 28 20.36 -8.90 19.68
N TYR A 29 20.23 -8.36 18.46
CA TYR A 29 21.36 -7.82 17.71
C TYR A 29 22.00 -6.60 18.38
N ILE A 30 21.22 -5.67 18.94
CA ILE A 30 21.74 -4.52 19.71
C ILE A 30 22.53 -5.01 20.92
N ILE A 31 22.00 -5.99 21.66
CA ILE A 31 22.67 -6.54 22.85
C ILE A 31 23.99 -7.20 22.45
N LEU A 32 24.01 -8.01 21.39
CA LEU A 32 25.22 -8.64 20.88
C LEU A 32 26.24 -7.61 20.39
N SER A 33 25.79 -6.52 19.75
CA SER A 33 26.65 -5.42 19.30
C SER A 33 27.23 -4.62 20.45
N ALA A 34 26.45 -4.39 21.51
CA ALA A 34 26.96 -3.75 22.72
C ALA A 34 28.01 -4.63 23.41
N LEU A 35 27.74 -5.94 23.52
CA LEU A 35 28.67 -6.92 24.08
C LEU A 35 29.97 -6.98 23.27
N SER A 36 29.89 -6.98 21.93
CA SER A 36 31.09 -7.01 21.09
C SER A 36 31.94 -5.76 21.26
N ILE A 37 31.35 -4.56 21.38
CA ILE A 37 32.09 -3.31 21.68
C ILE A 37 32.82 -3.38 23.03
N PHE A 38 32.20 -4.00 24.04
CA PHE A 38 32.81 -4.16 25.37
C PHE A 38 33.91 -5.22 25.41
N ILE A 39 33.81 -6.27 24.58
CA ILE A 39 34.72 -7.42 24.59
C ILE A 39 35.89 -7.25 23.61
N GLU A 40 35.65 -6.68 22.42
CA GLU A 40 36.65 -6.51 21.36
C GLU A 40 36.48 -5.16 20.63
N GLN A 41 37.50 -4.32 20.67
CA GLN A 41 37.56 -3.06 19.91
C GLN A 41 37.71 -3.27 18.38
N ARG A 42 36.97 -4.20 17.74
CA ARG A 42 37.11 -4.43 16.31
C ARG A 42 35.83 -4.72 15.53
N ASP A 43 35.87 -4.12 14.33
CA ASP A 43 35.13 -4.33 13.08
C ASP A 43 33.71 -3.76 12.91
N SER A 44 33.69 -2.55 12.34
CA SER A 44 32.55 -1.75 11.89
C SER A 44 31.81 -2.30 10.65
N LYS A 45 32.29 -3.37 10.01
CA LYS A 45 31.75 -3.87 8.73
C LYS A 45 30.38 -4.56 8.87
N TYR A 46 30.06 -5.12 10.04
CA TYR A 46 28.75 -5.73 10.29
C TYR A 46 27.64 -4.68 10.46
N PHE A 47 27.99 -3.44 10.84
CA PHE A 47 27.04 -2.37 11.09
C PHE A 47 26.29 -1.90 9.83
N SER A 48 26.97 -1.89 8.67
CA SER A 48 26.41 -1.34 7.43
C SER A 48 25.35 -2.23 6.76
N ILE A 49 25.48 -3.55 6.84
CA ILE A 49 24.52 -4.50 6.25
C ILE A 49 23.21 -4.49 7.04
N PHE A 50 23.27 -4.43 8.36
CA PHE A 50 22.08 -4.39 9.20
C PHE A 50 21.39 -3.02 9.18
N PHE A 51 22.14 -1.91 9.09
CA PHE A 51 21.55 -0.59 8.79
C PHE A 51 20.79 -0.57 7.47
N LEU A 52 21.33 -1.21 6.42
CA LEU A 52 20.64 -1.37 5.14
C LEU A 52 19.33 -2.18 5.30
N LEU A 53 19.34 -3.27 6.07
CA LEU A 53 18.14 -4.07 6.37
C LEU A 53 17.09 -3.26 7.16
N ILE A 54 17.52 -2.37 8.06
CA ILE A 54 16.65 -1.46 8.82
C ILE A 54 16.01 -0.43 7.87
N VAL A 55 16.81 0.24 7.04
CA VAL A 55 16.29 1.20 6.05
C VAL A 55 15.33 0.51 5.06
N LEU A 56 15.62 -0.73 4.65
CA LEU A 56 14.75 -1.53 3.79
C LEU A 56 13.47 -2.01 4.50
N SER A 57 13.45 -2.16 5.82
CA SER A 57 12.23 -2.50 6.56
C SER A 57 11.29 -1.29 6.73
N PHE A 58 11.79 -0.07 6.55
CA PHE A 58 10.99 1.17 6.43
C PHE A 58 10.60 1.51 4.98
N TYR A 59 10.69 0.58 4.03
CA TYR A 59 10.33 0.83 2.63
C TYR A 59 8.91 1.41 2.52
N PRO A 60 8.71 2.50 1.75
CA PRO A 60 7.58 3.41 1.88
C PRO A 60 6.24 2.69 1.89
N ASP A 61 5.44 3.01 2.90
CA ASP A 61 4.04 2.60 3.01
C ASP A 61 3.32 2.87 1.69
N TRP A 62 2.79 1.81 1.10
CA TRP A 62 1.99 1.90 -0.11
C TRP A 62 0.61 2.43 0.29
N GLN A 63 0.53 3.73 0.55
CA GLN A 63 -0.72 4.34 0.97
C GLN A 63 -1.64 4.50 -0.23
N VAL A 64 -2.91 4.22 0.00
CA VAL A 64 -3.97 4.47 -0.95
C VAL A 64 -4.78 5.63 -0.41
N VAL A 65 -4.90 6.68 -1.21
CA VAL A 65 -5.65 7.89 -0.88
C VAL A 65 -6.68 8.11 -1.96
N VAL A 66 -7.96 8.09 -1.57
CA VAL A 66 -9.09 8.38 -2.45
C VAL A 66 -9.44 9.84 -2.25
N GLY A 67 -9.21 10.64 -3.28
CA GLY A 67 -9.50 12.07 -3.32
C GLY A 67 -10.57 12.39 -4.36
N SER A 68 -11.08 13.62 -4.29
CA SER A 68 -12.11 14.14 -5.19
C SER A 68 -11.73 14.12 -6.68
N LYS A 69 -10.44 14.18 -7.01
CA LYS A 69 -9.93 14.21 -8.39
C LYS A 69 -9.35 12.88 -8.88
N GLY A 70 -9.05 11.96 -7.97
CA GLY A 70 -8.39 10.72 -8.32
C GLY A 70 -8.02 9.88 -7.10
N ILE A 71 -7.38 8.76 -7.37
CA ILE A 71 -6.80 7.87 -6.38
C ILE A 71 -5.28 7.90 -6.47
N THR A 72 -4.64 8.03 -5.32
CA THR A 72 -3.19 7.82 -5.19
C THR A 72 -2.95 6.41 -4.69
N ILE A 73 -2.06 5.67 -5.33
CA ILE A 73 -1.69 4.29 -5.00
C ILE A 73 -0.17 4.26 -4.86
N GLY A 74 0.33 4.27 -3.61
CA GLY A 74 1.75 4.47 -3.34
C GLY A 74 2.21 5.84 -3.84
N ARG A 75 3.10 5.85 -4.85
CA ARG A 75 3.59 7.08 -5.49
C ARG A 75 2.87 7.45 -6.79
N LYS A 76 1.94 6.63 -7.26
CA LYS A 76 1.24 6.84 -8.53
C LYS A 76 -0.09 7.54 -8.27
N VAL A 77 -0.35 8.62 -9.00
CA VAL A 77 -1.65 9.30 -9.00
C VAL A 77 -2.41 8.85 -10.25
N VAL A 78 -3.64 8.40 -10.08
CA VAL A 78 -4.56 8.04 -11.14
C VAL A 78 -5.77 8.95 -11.03
N LEU A 79 -5.98 9.81 -12.02
CA LEU A 79 -7.13 10.71 -12.06
C LEU A 79 -8.39 9.93 -12.45
N TRP A 80 -9.56 10.32 -11.92
CA TRP A 80 -10.82 9.62 -12.20
C TRP A 80 -11.17 9.63 -13.69
N GLU A 81 -10.83 10.71 -14.39
CA GLU A 81 -11.00 10.84 -15.84
C GLU A 81 -10.20 9.82 -16.66
N MET A 82 -9.11 9.27 -16.09
CA MET A 82 -8.28 8.24 -16.74
C MET A 82 -8.76 6.82 -16.45
N VAL A 83 -9.68 6.65 -15.49
CA VAL A 83 -10.22 5.34 -15.11
C VAL A 83 -11.28 4.93 -16.12
N LYS A 84 -11.02 3.84 -16.84
CA LYS A 84 -11.98 3.27 -17.79
C LYS A 84 -12.98 2.35 -17.11
N GLU A 85 -12.49 1.56 -16.15
CA GLU A 85 -13.29 0.56 -15.48
C GLU A 85 -12.77 0.37 -14.06
N TRP A 86 -13.68 0.17 -13.12
CA TRP A 86 -13.36 -0.22 -11.77
C TRP A 86 -14.35 -1.26 -11.30
N ARG A 87 -13.91 -2.15 -10.42
CA ARG A 87 -14.78 -3.15 -9.79
C ARG A 87 -14.35 -3.41 -8.36
N ILE A 88 -15.33 -3.59 -7.49
CA ILE A 88 -15.11 -4.07 -6.13
C ILE A 88 -15.71 -5.45 -6.02
N TYR A 89 -14.92 -6.41 -5.55
CA TYR A 89 -15.34 -7.78 -5.38
C TYR A 89 -14.78 -8.38 -4.10
N LYS A 90 -15.46 -9.39 -3.58
CA LYS A 90 -15.03 -10.14 -2.40
C LYS A 90 -14.36 -11.42 -2.85
N GLU A 91 -13.15 -11.66 -2.37
CA GLU A 91 -12.37 -12.88 -2.62
C GLU A 91 -11.94 -13.46 -1.28
N GLY A 92 -12.59 -14.55 -0.87
CA GLY A 92 -12.46 -15.11 0.48
C GLY A 92 -12.88 -14.12 1.56
N ASN A 93 -11.98 -13.86 2.51
CA ASN A 93 -12.19 -12.90 3.61
C ASN A 93 -11.81 -11.46 3.25
N PHE A 94 -11.30 -11.22 2.04
CA PHE A 94 -10.79 -9.92 1.63
C PHE A 94 -11.70 -9.26 0.61
N VAL A 95 -11.82 -7.93 0.71
CA VAL A 95 -12.48 -7.09 -0.29
C VAL A 95 -11.40 -6.45 -1.14
N TRP A 96 -11.53 -6.55 -2.45
CA TRP A 96 -10.57 -6.04 -3.42
C TRP A 96 -11.21 -5.02 -4.34
N MET A 97 -10.50 -3.94 -4.60
CA MET A 97 -10.77 -3.01 -5.70
C MET A 97 -9.81 -3.30 -6.83
N GLU A 98 -10.34 -3.50 -8.02
CA GLU A 98 -9.56 -3.52 -9.25
C GLU A 98 -9.87 -2.27 -10.07
N ILE A 99 -8.84 -1.53 -10.45
CA ILE A 99 -8.96 -0.33 -11.27
C ILE A 99 -8.18 -0.55 -12.56
N ASN A 100 -8.83 -0.25 -13.67
CA ASN A 100 -8.26 -0.24 -15.02
C ASN A 100 -8.23 1.21 -15.52
N TRP A 101 -7.03 1.72 -15.84
CA TRP A 101 -6.86 3.07 -16.33
C TRP A 101 -5.90 3.12 -17.52
N VAL A 102 -6.00 4.20 -18.29
CA VAL A 102 -5.18 4.44 -19.48
C VAL A 102 -4.50 5.80 -19.33
N TYR A 103 -3.19 5.84 -19.50
CA TYR A 103 -2.47 7.12 -19.52
C TYR A 103 -2.59 7.75 -20.90
N GLU A 104 -2.75 9.07 -20.96
CA GLU A 104 -2.80 9.85 -22.21
C GLU A 104 -1.59 9.57 -23.12
N ASN A 105 -0.42 9.39 -22.53
CA ASN A 105 0.83 9.10 -23.26
C ASN A 105 0.95 7.65 -23.75
N SER A 106 -0.02 6.77 -23.48
CA SER A 106 -0.01 5.38 -23.91
C SER A 106 -1.44 4.82 -24.00
N PRO A 107 -2.26 5.29 -24.96
CA PRO A 107 -3.68 4.96 -25.05
C PRO A 107 -3.95 3.47 -25.29
N THR A 108 -2.98 2.76 -25.87
CA THR A 108 -3.02 1.32 -26.17
C THR A 108 -2.72 0.44 -24.96
N LYS A 109 -2.15 0.98 -23.87
CA LYS A 109 -1.76 0.21 -22.69
C LYS A 109 -2.73 0.43 -21.53
N ILE A 110 -3.62 -0.54 -21.33
CA ILE A 110 -4.50 -0.60 -20.16
C ILE A 110 -3.67 -1.03 -18.96
N ASN A 111 -3.55 -0.15 -17.96
CA ASN A 111 -2.93 -0.46 -16.69
C ASN A 111 -3.99 -0.98 -15.74
N LYS A 112 -3.70 -2.11 -15.09
CA LYS A 112 -4.60 -2.78 -14.15
C LYS A 112 -3.92 -2.93 -12.80
N LYS A 113 -4.63 -2.58 -11.72
CA LYS A 113 -4.13 -2.79 -10.35
C LYS A 113 -5.24 -3.27 -9.44
N ARG A 114 -4.90 -4.26 -8.64
CA ARG A 114 -5.71 -4.75 -7.52
C ARG A 114 -5.21 -4.15 -6.21
N ILE A 115 -6.14 -3.68 -5.41
CA ILE A 115 -5.90 -2.98 -4.15
C ILE A 115 -6.84 -3.57 -3.11
N PRO A 116 -6.34 -4.05 -1.97
CA PRO A 116 -7.21 -4.52 -0.92
C PRO A 116 -7.87 -3.32 -0.24
N ILE A 117 -9.16 -3.44 0.06
CA ILE A 117 -9.97 -2.39 0.67
C ILE A 117 -10.33 -2.82 2.10
N PRO A 118 -10.19 -1.93 3.10
CA PRO A 118 -10.80 -2.12 4.40
C PRO A 118 -12.33 -2.20 4.28
N PRO A 119 -13.02 -3.10 5.00
CA PRO A 119 -14.48 -3.20 4.93
C PRO A 119 -15.20 -1.87 5.16
N GLU A 120 -14.70 -1.06 6.09
CA GLU A 120 -15.21 0.28 6.45
C GLU A 120 -15.10 1.31 5.32
N ALA A 121 -14.10 1.15 4.44
CA ALA A 121 -13.85 2.08 3.35
C ALA A 121 -14.71 1.83 2.12
N ARG A 122 -15.35 0.65 2.05
CA ARG A 122 -16.06 0.17 0.86
C ARG A 122 -17.14 1.14 0.41
N GLU A 123 -18.03 1.52 1.31
CA GLU A 123 -19.18 2.38 0.99
C GLU A 123 -18.73 3.77 0.53
N ILE A 124 -17.72 4.35 1.18
CA ILE A 124 -17.18 5.67 0.83
C ILE A 124 -16.56 5.64 -0.57
N ILE A 125 -15.83 4.57 -0.90
CA ILE A 125 -15.21 4.41 -2.22
C ILE A 125 -16.26 4.18 -3.29
N GLU A 126 -17.24 3.30 -3.06
CA GLU A 126 -18.33 3.04 -4.01
C GLU A 126 -19.10 4.33 -4.33
N ASN A 127 -19.44 5.12 -3.31
CA ASN A 127 -20.14 6.40 -3.50
C ASN A 127 -19.28 7.41 -4.25
N THR A 128 -18.00 7.54 -3.89
CA THR A 128 -17.07 8.47 -4.57
C THR A 128 -16.91 8.08 -6.04
N MET A 129 -16.78 6.80 -6.34
CA MET A 129 -16.62 6.31 -7.72
C MET A 129 -17.89 6.47 -8.53
N ARG A 130 -19.07 6.20 -7.96
CA ARG A 130 -20.37 6.42 -8.62
C ARG A 130 -20.61 7.90 -8.94
N GLU A 131 -20.18 8.81 -8.08
CA GLU A 131 -20.36 10.25 -8.29
C GLU A 131 -19.38 10.84 -9.32
N LYS A 132 -18.19 10.23 -9.49
CA LYS A 132 -17.09 10.79 -10.30
C LYS A 132 -16.82 10.06 -11.59
N THR A 133 -17.31 8.83 -11.71
CA THR A 133 -17.15 8.02 -12.90
C THR A 133 -18.56 7.73 -13.41
N ASP A 134 -18.95 8.34 -14.53
CA ASP A 134 -20.08 7.87 -15.34
C ASP A 134 -19.85 6.43 -15.88
N ALA A 135 -18.71 5.81 -15.53
CA ALA A 135 -18.39 4.41 -15.78
C ALA A 135 -19.35 3.49 -15.03
N ASN A 136 -20.30 2.98 -15.80
CA ASN A 136 -21.26 1.94 -15.48
C ASN A 136 -20.65 0.83 -14.60
N PRO A 137 -21.00 0.74 -13.30
CA PRO A 137 -20.55 -0.36 -12.47
C PRO A 137 -21.23 -1.65 -12.96
N LYS A 138 -20.48 -2.55 -13.59
CA LYS A 138 -20.98 -3.91 -13.83
C LYS A 138 -21.01 -4.65 -12.50
N GLU A 139 -22.16 -4.63 -11.84
CA GLU A 139 -22.48 -5.61 -10.79
C GLU A 139 -22.43 -7.01 -11.40
N VAL A 140 -21.40 -7.78 -11.05
CA VAL A 140 -21.43 -9.22 -11.27
C VAL A 140 -22.20 -9.82 -10.10
N ARG A 141 -23.49 -10.10 -10.32
CA ARG A 141 -24.26 -11.00 -9.46
C ARG A 141 -23.69 -12.40 -9.66
N ASN A 142 -23.21 -13.01 -8.56
CA ASN A 142 -22.95 -14.44 -8.51
C ASN A 142 -24.27 -15.22 -8.63
#